data_AF-A0A9W7ZJY6-F1
#
_entry.id   AF-A0A9W7ZJY6-F1
#
_cell.length_a   1.000
_cell.length_b   1.000
_cell.length_c   1.000
_cell.angle_alpha   90.00
_cell.angle_beta   90.00
_cell.angle_gamma   90.00
#
_symmetry.space_group_name_H-M   'P 1'
#
loop_
_entity.id
_entity.type
_entity.pdbx_description
1 polymer ?
#
loop_
_entity_poly.entity_id
_entity_poly.type
_entity_poly.pdbx_seq_one_letter_code
_entity_poly.pdbx_strand_id
1 'polypeptide(L)'
;MEKSEPENVQAVTVSRLATAGGKAESLTVRRSPSPQANLPASPRPTWVATTTTVQLVGLGNYTHPGTRHNVGMMVLNAISHQHRLQWQDQRSVKGLTATLTESVVSKPSTPAHGKRRKETPAEREKRILDQLRAQIHSEFATGALDESAPLEPASSLRASPPPESAVEPQPVVEPVRWEITLLKPRVLMNISGVSVAKAVAELGIPVENVLVIHDDMQRDLGKVALKHGGSANGHNGIKSIIDHLRTNAFRRLRIGIGRPLQDDRSRDLVSDFVLGKFTPAERETLENVTYQTCLQQWPGLFLPSDDNRT
;
A
#
# COMPACT_ATOMS: atom_id res chain seq x y z
N MET A 1 -47.42 36.29 15.66
CA MET A 1 -46.28 37.16 15.30
C MET A 1 -45.44 37.33 16.54
N GLU A 2 -44.20 36.84 16.46
CA GLU A 2 -43.26 36.63 17.55
C GLU A 2 -43.09 37.81 18.50
N LYS A 3 -43.12 37.50 19.80
CA LYS A 3 -42.58 38.35 20.85
C LYS A 3 -41.14 37.92 21.11
N SER A 4 -40.25 38.90 21.07
CA SER A 4 -38.87 38.86 21.53
C SER A 4 -38.77 38.49 23.01
N GLU A 5 -37.99 37.46 23.34
CA GLU A 5 -37.50 37.20 24.70
C GLU A 5 -35.98 37.44 24.80
N PRO A 6 -35.47 37.88 25.96
CA PRO A 6 -34.16 38.51 26.11
C PRO A 6 -32.99 37.53 26.29
N GLU A 7 -31.80 38.00 25.88
CA GLU A 7 -30.51 37.36 26.08
C GLU A 7 -30.21 37.12 27.57
N ASN A 8 -29.90 35.86 27.91
CA ASN A 8 -29.50 35.44 29.24
C ASN A 8 -28.02 35.77 29.47
N VAL A 9 -27.75 36.90 30.10
CA VAL A 9 -26.42 37.29 30.60
C VAL A 9 -26.10 36.47 31.84
N GLN A 10 -25.28 35.43 31.72
CA GLN A 10 -24.75 34.75 32.90
C GLN A 10 -23.66 35.60 33.55
N ALA A 11 -24.04 36.28 34.63
CA ALA A 11 -23.12 36.86 35.60
C ALA A 11 -22.43 35.72 36.37
N VAL A 12 -21.10 35.58 36.24
CA VAL A 12 -20.32 34.65 37.06
C VAL A 12 -19.96 35.35 38.37
N THR A 13 -20.69 35.00 39.43
CA THR A 13 -20.41 35.41 40.81
C THR A 13 -19.24 34.59 41.35
N VAL A 14 -18.08 35.22 41.57
CA VAL A 14 -16.95 34.60 42.26
C VAL A 14 -17.02 34.97 43.74
N SER A 15 -17.54 34.06 44.56
CA SER A 15 -17.56 34.20 46.03
C SER A 15 -16.18 33.90 46.60
N ARG A 16 -15.51 34.89 47.20
CA ARG A 16 -14.37 34.65 48.11
C ARG A 16 -14.87 34.69 49.56
N LEU A 17 -14.48 33.67 50.33
CA LEU A 17 -14.70 33.60 51.78
C LEU A 17 -14.18 34.87 52.46
N ALA A 18 -15.05 35.51 53.23
CA ALA A 18 -14.72 36.63 54.09
C ALA A 18 -14.23 36.11 55.46
N THR A 19 -13.00 36.45 55.83
CA THR A 19 -12.55 36.48 57.22
C THR A 19 -12.54 37.93 57.69
N ALA A 20 -13.37 38.19 58.71
CA ALA A 20 -13.37 39.29 59.67
C ALA A 20 -12.86 40.69 59.22
N GLY A 21 -13.81 41.63 59.07
CA GLY A 21 -13.59 43.05 59.35
C GLY A 21 -12.93 43.89 58.26
N GLY A 22 -13.69 44.31 57.24
CA GLY A 22 -13.28 45.39 56.33
C GLY A 22 -14.30 45.61 55.21
N LYS A 23 -14.81 46.84 55.08
CA LYS A 23 -15.64 47.26 53.93
C LYS A 23 -14.78 47.22 52.66
N ALA A 24 -15.23 46.51 51.62
CA ALA A 24 -14.59 46.51 50.30
C ALA A 24 -15.46 47.26 49.30
N GLU A 25 -14.94 48.37 48.78
CA GLU A 25 -15.53 49.18 47.72
C GLU A 25 -15.37 48.49 46.35
N SER A 26 -16.43 48.44 45.54
CA SER A 26 -16.40 47.83 44.21
C SER A 26 -15.96 48.83 43.13
N LEU A 27 -14.75 48.65 42.58
CA LEU A 27 -14.30 49.32 41.36
C LEU A 27 -14.91 48.64 40.13
N THR A 28 -15.75 49.37 39.38
CA THR A 28 -16.31 48.91 38.10
C THR A 28 -15.36 49.27 36.96
N VAL A 29 -14.61 48.29 36.45
CA VAL A 29 -13.80 48.47 35.22
C VAL A 29 -14.67 48.16 34.01
N ARG A 30 -15.08 49.20 33.26
CA ARG A 30 -15.74 49.03 31.95
C ARG A 30 -14.69 48.56 30.94
N ARG A 31 -14.75 47.29 30.52
CA ARG A 31 -14.06 46.81 29.32
C ARG A 31 -14.96 47.01 28.12
N SER A 32 -14.53 47.84 27.18
CA SER A 32 -15.12 47.99 25.84
C SER A 32 -15.08 46.63 25.11
N PRO A 33 -16.14 46.22 24.41
CA PRO A 33 -16.06 45.04 23.56
C PRO A 33 -15.15 45.33 22.37
N SER A 34 -14.05 44.60 22.27
CA SER A 34 -13.19 44.56 21.09
C SER A 34 -13.97 43.95 19.91
N PRO A 35 -13.92 44.53 18.70
CA PRO A 35 -14.62 43.98 17.54
C PRO A 35 -13.82 42.80 17.00
N GLN A 36 -14.05 41.59 17.53
CA GLN A 36 -13.64 40.38 16.82
C GLN A 36 -14.66 40.14 15.71
N ALA A 37 -14.24 40.49 14.50
CA ALA A 37 -14.93 40.18 13.27
C ALA A 37 -15.21 38.66 13.17
N ASN A 38 -16.46 38.33 12.87
CA ASN A 38 -16.85 37.04 12.32
C ASN A 38 -16.09 36.82 11.01
N LEU A 39 -14.92 36.18 11.05
CA LEU A 39 -14.31 35.60 9.86
C LEU A 39 -15.07 34.31 9.56
N PRO A 40 -15.59 34.10 8.33
CA PRO A 40 -16.18 32.83 7.97
C PRO A 40 -15.12 31.74 8.11
N ALA A 41 -15.45 30.66 8.82
CA ALA A 41 -14.59 29.49 8.88
C ALA A 41 -14.29 29.05 7.43
N SER A 42 -13.02 29.09 7.05
CA SER A 42 -12.56 28.56 5.76
C SER A 42 -13.12 27.14 5.59
N PRO A 43 -13.75 26.80 4.44
CA PRO A 43 -14.37 25.50 4.26
C PRO A 43 -13.31 24.42 4.50
N ARG A 44 -13.59 23.51 5.45
CA ARG A 44 -12.75 22.32 5.61
C ARG A 44 -12.79 21.57 4.28
N PRO A 45 -11.65 21.20 3.69
CA PRO A 45 -11.67 20.47 2.44
C PRO A 45 -12.44 19.16 2.66
N THR A 46 -13.53 18.99 1.91
CA THR A 46 -14.32 17.76 1.89
C THR A 46 -13.65 16.82 0.89
N TRP A 47 -12.80 15.93 1.38
CA TRP A 47 -12.15 14.92 0.55
C TRP A 47 -13.14 13.82 0.16
N VAL A 48 -13.11 13.40 -1.11
CA VAL A 48 -13.71 12.13 -1.55
C VAL A 48 -12.55 11.18 -1.82
N ALA A 49 -12.26 10.27 -0.90
CA ALA A 49 -11.17 9.32 -1.07
C ALA A 49 -11.40 8.46 -2.32
N THR A 50 -10.48 8.50 -3.29
CA THR A 50 -10.53 7.62 -4.45
C THR A 50 -10.04 6.23 -4.03
N THR A 51 -10.86 5.21 -4.30
CA THR A 51 -10.49 3.80 -4.06
C THR A 51 -10.06 3.18 -5.38
N THR A 52 -8.85 2.66 -5.43
CA THR A 52 -8.34 1.91 -6.58
C THR A 52 -8.33 0.42 -6.25
N THR A 53 -9.07 -0.36 -7.05
CA THR A 53 -9.12 -1.81 -6.90
C THR A 53 -8.02 -2.49 -7.70
N VAL A 54 -7.31 -3.42 -7.07
CA VAL A 54 -6.18 -4.19 -7.63
C VAL A 54 -6.46 -5.66 -7.41
N GLN A 55 -6.15 -6.49 -8.41
CA GLN A 55 -6.28 -7.94 -8.29
C GLN A 55 -4.93 -8.63 -8.42
N LEU A 56 -4.59 -9.45 -7.41
CA LEU A 56 -3.41 -10.29 -7.39
C LEU A 56 -3.82 -11.74 -7.63
N VAL A 57 -3.38 -12.30 -8.75
CA VAL A 57 -3.71 -13.67 -9.15
C VAL A 57 -2.52 -14.59 -8.92
N GLY A 58 -2.67 -15.61 -8.09
CA GLY A 58 -1.67 -16.65 -7.88
C GLY A 58 -1.99 -17.86 -8.75
N LEU A 59 -1.19 -18.09 -9.79
CA LEU A 59 -1.38 -19.26 -10.64
C LEU A 59 -0.91 -20.54 -9.95
N GLY A 60 -1.60 -21.62 -10.28
CA GLY A 60 -1.37 -22.96 -9.75
C GLY A 60 -2.47 -23.92 -10.18
N ASN A 61 -2.27 -25.19 -9.88
CA ASN A 61 -3.25 -26.23 -10.03
C ASN A 61 -3.66 -26.76 -8.65
N TYR A 62 -4.92 -26.51 -8.27
CA TYR A 62 -5.44 -26.90 -6.95
C TYR A 62 -5.36 -28.41 -6.69
N THR A 63 -5.39 -29.23 -7.75
CA THR A 63 -5.31 -30.69 -7.66
C THR A 63 -3.87 -31.21 -7.45
N HIS A 64 -2.86 -30.36 -7.63
CA HIS A 64 -1.44 -30.72 -7.45
C HIS A 64 -0.73 -29.73 -6.51
N PRO A 65 -1.05 -29.73 -5.20
CA PRO A 65 -0.45 -28.82 -4.23
C PRO A 65 1.05 -29.10 -4.01
N GLY A 66 1.81 -28.04 -3.74
CA GLY A 66 3.24 -28.10 -3.43
C GLY A 66 4.15 -28.35 -4.64
N THR A 67 3.61 -28.31 -5.85
CA THR A 67 4.36 -28.40 -7.10
C THR A 67 4.94 -27.05 -7.52
N ARG A 68 5.93 -27.06 -8.41
CA ARG A 68 6.56 -25.82 -8.92
C ARG A 68 5.55 -24.90 -9.60
N HIS A 69 4.59 -25.46 -10.33
CA HIS A 69 3.49 -24.70 -10.94
C HIS A 69 2.57 -24.00 -9.94
N ASN A 70 2.61 -24.36 -8.65
CA ASN A 70 1.79 -23.73 -7.62
C ASN A 70 2.49 -22.59 -6.89
N VAL A 71 3.71 -22.21 -7.29
CA VAL A 71 4.48 -21.17 -6.59
C VAL A 71 3.73 -19.84 -6.50
N GLY A 72 2.92 -19.48 -7.51
CA GLY A 72 2.08 -18.28 -7.49
C GLY A 72 1.03 -18.32 -6.37
N MET A 73 0.33 -19.45 -6.22
CA MET A 73 -0.59 -19.67 -5.09
C MET A 73 0.13 -19.71 -3.74
N MET A 74 1.35 -20.25 -3.68
CA MET A 74 2.15 -20.32 -2.45
C MET A 74 2.56 -18.91 -1.98
N VAL A 75 2.98 -18.04 -2.88
CA VAL A 75 3.25 -16.61 -2.56
C VAL A 75 1.99 -15.93 -2.01
N LEU A 76 0.83 -16.15 -2.64
CA LEU A 76 -0.42 -15.59 -2.11
C LEU A 76 -0.80 -16.15 -0.73
N ASN A 77 -0.50 -17.42 -0.45
CA ASN A 77 -0.72 -17.98 0.88
C ASN A 77 0.19 -17.31 1.92
N ALA A 78 1.45 -17.03 1.59
CA ALA A 78 2.37 -16.32 2.48
C ALA A 78 1.87 -14.89 2.79
N ILE A 79 1.43 -14.16 1.77
CA ILE A 79 0.82 -12.83 1.92
C ILE A 79 -0.46 -12.92 2.77
N SER A 80 -1.37 -13.83 2.43
CA SER A 80 -2.61 -14.06 3.17
C SER A 80 -2.34 -14.38 4.65
N HIS A 81 -1.32 -15.19 4.94
CA HIS A 81 -0.95 -15.53 6.31
C HIS A 81 -0.39 -14.31 7.07
N GLN A 82 0.51 -13.55 6.46
CA GLN A 82 1.08 -12.33 7.05
C GLN A 82 -0.02 -11.32 7.44
N HIS A 83 -1.02 -11.15 6.57
CA HIS A 83 -2.13 -10.22 6.78
C HIS A 83 -3.36 -10.86 7.44
N ARG A 84 -3.26 -12.11 7.91
CA ARG A 84 -4.34 -12.88 8.57
C ARG A 84 -5.65 -12.93 7.78
N LEU A 85 -5.55 -12.91 6.45
CA LEU A 85 -6.69 -12.95 5.54
C LEU A 85 -7.31 -14.35 5.51
N GLN A 86 -8.64 -14.40 5.39
CA GLN A 86 -9.40 -15.64 5.25
C GLN A 86 -9.79 -15.86 3.79
N TRP A 87 -9.50 -17.05 3.28
CA TRP A 87 -9.92 -17.46 1.94
C TRP A 87 -11.40 -17.82 1.92
N GLN A 88 -12.12 -17.29 0.95
CA GLN A 88 -13.52 -17.58 0.70
C GLN A 88 -13.67 -18.28 -0.65
N ASP A 89 -14.55 -19.28 -0.71
CA ASP A 89 -14.85 -19.98 -1.97
C ASP A 89 -15.85 -19.17 -2.79
N GLN A 90 -15.34 -18.53 -3.86
CA GLN A 90 -16.14 -17.69 -4.73
C GLN A 90 -16.50 -18.45 -6.00
N ARG A 91 -17.68 -19.08 -5.98
CA ARG A 91 -18.16 -19.94 -7.07
C ARG A 91 -18.36 -19.19 -8.39
N SER A 92 -18.77 -17.92 -8.34
CA SER A 92 -18.99 -17.09 -9.53
C SER A 92 -17.72 -17.03 -10.41
N VAL A 93 -16.58 -16.75 -9.77
CA VAL A 93 -15.25 -16.67 -10.39
C VAL A 93 -14.50 -18.00 -10.45
N LYS A 94 -15.08 -19.11 -9.95
CA LYS A 94 -14.43 -20.43 -9.90
C LYS A 94 -13.07 -20.41 -9.18
N GLY A 95 -12.97 -19.72 -8.04
CA GLY A 95 -11.71 -19.49 -7.36
C GLY A 95 -11.86 -19.25 -5.85
N LEU A 96 -10.74 -19.29 -5.14
CA LEU A 96 -10.66 -18.76 -3.77
C LEU A 96 -10.28 -17.29 -3.82
N THR A 97 -10.97 -16.46 -3.06
CA THR A 97 -10.66 -15.03 -2.94
C THR A 97 -10.39 -14.63 -1.50
N ALA A 98 -9.62 -13.57 -1.32
CA ALA A 98 -9.45 -12.88 -0.05
C ALA A 98 -9.24 -11.39 -0.35
N THR A 99 -9.78 -10.49 0.47
CA THR A 99 -9.70 -9.05 0.21
C THR A 99 -9.03 -8.34 1.38
N LEU A 100 -8.17 -7.39 1.06
CA LEU A 100 -7.53 -6.48 2.01
C LEU A 100 -7.77 -5.06 1.55
N THR A 101 -8.13 -4.16 2.47
CA THR A 101 -8.23 -2.74 2.18
C THR A 101 -7.10 -1.99 2.88
N GLU A 102 -6.18 -1.43 2.09
CA GLU A 102 -5.05 -0.64 2.56
C GLU A 102 -5.27 0.84 2.25
N SER A 103 -4.81 1.74 3.11
CA SER A 103 -4.81 3.19 2.83
C SER A 103 -3.37 3.65 2.70
N VAL A 104 -2.97 4.09 1.51
CA VAL A 104 -1.61 4.58 1.26
C VAL A 104 -1.69 6.09 1.02
N VAL A 105 -1.05 6.85 1.90
CA VAL A 105 -0.83 8.29 1.65
C VAL A 105 0.24 8.38 0.58
N SER A 106 -0.12 8.78 -0.64
CA SER A 106 0.88 9.06 -1.67
C SER A 106 1.75 10.23 -1.19
N LYS A 107 3.08 10.10 -1.25
CA LYS A 107 3.94 11.29 -1.14
C LYS A 107 3.88 12.02 -2.48
N PRO A 108 3.78 13.36 -2.52
CA PRO A 108 3.76 14.06 -3.79
C PRO A 108 5.11 13.84 -4.48
N SER A 109 5.09 13.38 -5.72
CA SER A 109 6.23 13.50 -6.60
C SER A 109 6.41 14.98 -6.94
N THR A 110 7.42 15.63 -6.38
CA THR A 110 7.78 16.99 -6.81
C THR A 110 8.12 16.94 -8.31
N PRO A 111 7.51 17.75 -9.18
CA PRO A 111 7.97 17.85 -10.56
C PRO A 111 9.34 18.53 -10.52
N ALA A 112 10.39 17.74 -10.79
CA ALA A 112 11.75 18.25 -10.90
C ALA A 112 11.84 19.20 -12.10
N HIS A 113 11.64 20.49 -11.88
CA HIS A 113 12.05 21.52 -12.83
C HIS A 113 13.57 21.61 -12.83
N GLY A 114 14.19 20.96 -13.81
CA GLY A 114 15.61 21.12 -14.10
C GLY A 114 16.08 20.05 -15.06
N LYS A 115 16.60 20.48 -16.22
CA LYS A 115 17.31 19.60 -17.17
C LYS A 115 18.41 18.85 -16.42
N ARG A 116 18.18 17.59 -16.05
CA ARG A 116 19.19 16.70 -15.48
C ARG A 116 19.28 15.42 -16.29
N ARG A 117 20.54 15.04 -16.50
CA ARG A 117 21.02 13.83 -17.18
C ARG A 117 20.17 12.62 -16.80
N LYS A 118 19.73 11.85 -17.80
CA LYS A 118 19.01 10.58 -17.59
C LYS A 118 19.86 9.68 -16.69
N GLU A 119 19.37 9.45 -15.48
CA GLU A 119 19.93 8.51 -14.51
C GLU A 119 19.79 7.09 -15.07
N THR A 120 20.84 6.29 -14.97
CA THR A 120 20.82 4.91 -15.45
C THR A 120 19.98 4.03 -14.53
N PRO A 121 19.44 2.89 -15.03
CA PRO A 121 18.64 1.98 -14.19
C PRO A 121 19.36 1.51 -12.92
N ALA A 122 20.68 1.32 -12.98
CA ALA A 122 21.51 0.91 -11.84
C ALA A 122 21.67 2.04 -10.80
N GLU A 123 21.79 3.29 -11.23
CA GLU A 123 21.84 4.46 -10.33
C GLU A 123 20.49 4.68 -9.63
N ARG A 124 19.38 4.47 -10.36
CA ARG A 124 18.01 4.52 -9.81
C ARG A 124 17.77 3.42 -8.78
N GLU A 125 18.21 2.19 -9.06
CA GLU A 125 18.13 1.05 -8.13
C GLU A 125 18.95 1.31 -6.86
N LYS A 126 20.19 1.81 -7.01
CA LYS A 126 21.05 2.16 -5.88
C LYS A 126 20.42 3.24 -5.00
N ARG A 127 19.84 4.29 -5.59
CA ARG A 127 19.17 5.36 -4.83
C ARG A 127 17.96 4.86 -4.03
N ILE A 128 17.16 3.96 -4.63
CA ILE A 128 16.01 3.36 -3.96
C ILE A 128 16.47 2.53 -2.76
N LEU A 129 17.55 1.74 -2.92
CA LEU A 129 18.12 0.94 -1.84
C LEU A 129 18.74 1.80 -0.72
N ASP A 130 19.40 2.91 -1.07
CA ASP A 130 19.98 3.83 -0.10
C ASP A 130 18.89 4.60 0.68
N GLN A 131 17.78 4.96 0.04
CA GLN A 131 16.62 5.54 0.72
C GLN A 131 15.96 4.55 1.68
N LEU A 132 15.80 3.28 1.27
CA LEU A 132 15.28 2.22 2.13
C LEU A 132 16.20 1.96 3.33
N ARG A 133 17.52 1.96 3.13
CA ARG A 133 18.50 1.82 4.23
C ARG A 133 18.45 2.98 5.23
N ALA A 134 18.32 4.21 4.75
CA ALA A 134 18.21 5.38 5.62
C ALA A 134 16.92 5.34 6.46
N GLN A 135 15.83 4.85 5.87
CA GLN A 135 14.54 4.72 6.55
C GLN A 135 14.60 3.64 7.65
N ILE A 136 15.24 2.50 7.35
CA ILE A 136 15.49 1.43 8.33
C ILE A 136 16.39 1.92 9.47
N HIS A 137 17.49 2.63 9.20
CA HIS A 137 18.36 3.16 10.26
C HIS A 137 17.65 4.16 11.19
N SER A 138 16.67 4.91 10.69
CA SER A 138 15.88 5.84 11.52
C SER A 138 14.88 5.15 12.45
N GLU A 139 14.39 3.95 12.07
CA GLU A 139 13.44 3.17 12.87
C GLU A 139 14.12 2.29 13.93
N PHE A 140 15.44 2.04 13.83
CA PHE A 140 16.22 1.28 14.82
C PHE A 140 17.03 2.17 15.79
N ALA A 141 16.98 3.50 15.69
CA ALA A 141 17.72 4.42 16.56
C ALA A 141 16.97 4.88 17.82
N THR A 142 15.79 4.35 18.12
CA THR A 142 15.09 4.61 19.39
C THR A 142 15.12 3.36 20.27
N GLY A 143 16.22 3.19 20.97
CA GLY A 143 16.45 2.07 21.87
C GLY A 143 17.68 2.26 22.74
N ALA A 144 17.73 3.36 23.50
CA ALA A 144 18.63 3.49 24.65
C ALA A 144 17.98 4.41 25.68
N LEU A 145 17.72 3.85 26.87
CA LEU A 145 17.32 4.54 28.07
C LEU A 145 18.51 5.32 28.62
N ASP A 146 18.34 6.60 28.94
CA ASP A 146 19.16 7.30 29.93
C ASP A 146 18.30 8.37 30.64
N GLU A 147 17.87 8.03 31.85
CA GLU A 147 17.36 8.98 32.84
C GLU A 147 18.55 9.62 33.55
N SER A 148 18.94 10.84 33.16
CA SER A 148 19.46 11.86 34.08
C SER A 148 19.96 13.12 33.34
N ALA A 149 19.15 14.19 33.31
CA ALA A 149 19.68 15.56 33.18
C ALA A 149 18.65 16.60 33.67
N PRO A 150 19.08 17.72 34.28
CA PRO A 150 18.23 18.57 35.11
C PRO A 150 17.42 19.60 34.31
N LEU A 151 16.32 20.03 34.92
CA LEU A 151 15.45 21.13 34.48
C LEU A 151 16.16 22.48 34.56
N GLU A 152 16.39 23.12 33.41
CA GLU A 152 16.77 24.55 33.34
C GLU A 152 15.51 25.40 33.07
N PRO A 153 15.37 26.59 33.70
CA PRO A 153 14.14 27.38 33.64
C PRO A 153 14.00 28.15 32.32
N ALA A 154 12.75 28.21 31.84
CA ALA A 154 12.34 28.91 30.64
C ALA A 154 12.61 30.42 30.72
N SER A 155 13.57 30.89 29.91
CA SER A 155 13.80 32.29 29.61
C SER A 155 13.09 32.66 28.30
N SER A 156 12.20 33.63 28.42
CA SER A 156 11.31 34.17 27.41
C SER A 156 12.02 34.94 26.30
N LEU A 157 11.84 34.50 25.06
CA LEU A 157 11.85 35.36 23.87
C LEU A 157 10.76 34.89 22.91
N ARG A 158 9.62 35.60 22.97
CA ARG A 158 8.47 35.38 22.10
C ARG A 158 8.83 35.98 20.73
N ALA A 159 9.36 35.17 19.82
CA ALA A 159 9.46 35.57 18.43
C ALA A 159 8.05 35.70 17.85
N SER A 160 7.71 36.89 17.33
CA SER A 160 6.46 37.10 16.61
C SER A 160 6.40 36.17 15.39
N PRO A 161 5.25 35.54 15.10
CA PRO A 161 5.12 34.74 13.88
C PRO A 161 5.32 35.65 12.66
N PRO A 162 5.96 35.16 11.58
CA PRO A 162 6.09 35.93 10.34
C PRO A 162 4.69 36.27 9.77
N PRO A 163 4.57 37.37 9.02
CA PRO A 163 3.29 37.79 8.45
C PRO A 163 2.71 36.70 7.55
N GLU A 164 1.40 36.48 7.69
CA GLU A 164 0.56 35.48 7.01
C GLU A 164 0.37 35.79 5.51
N SER A 165 1.47 36.02 4.79
CA SER A 165 1.48 36.35 3.37
C SER A 165 2.68 35.72 2.66
N ALA A 166 2.75 34.38 2.66
CA ALA A 166 3.45 33.55 1.66
C ALA A 166 3.52 32.07 2.09
N VAL A 167 2.49 31.51 2.75
CA VAL A 167 2.37 30.06 2.80
C VAL A 167 1.75 29.65 1.47
N GLU A 168 2.60 29.32 0.49
CA GLU A 168 2.18 28.62 -0.72
C GLU A 168 1.28 27.45 -0.29
N PRO A 169 0.07 27.27 -0.85
CA PRO A 169 -0.79 26.18 -0.44
C PRO A 169 -0.03 24.86 -0.67
N GLN A 170 0.38 24.24 0.43
CA GLN A 170 0.98 22.91 0.42
C GLN A 170 0.01 22.00 -0.34
N PRO A 171 0.46 21.24 -1.34
CA PRO A 171 -0.43 20.34 -2.08
C PRO A 171 -1.03 19.37 -1.06
N VAL A 172 -2.33 19.50 -0.81
CA VAL A 172 -3.00 18.62 0.13
C VAL A 172 -3.20 17.29 -0.57
N VAL A 173 -2.44 16.28 -0.12
CA VAL A 173 -2.42 14.98 -0.77
C VAL A 173 -3.61 14.16 -0.30
N GLU A 174 -4.46 13.77 -1.25
CA GLU A 174 -5.55 12.83 -0.98
C GLU A 174 -4.98 11.44 -0.65
N PRO A 175 -5.39 10.80 0.45
CA PRO A 175 -5.04 9.41 0.68
C PRO A 175 -5.72 8.53 -0.38
N VAL A 176 -4.93 7.82 -1.18
CA VAL A 176 -5.45 6.83 -2.12
C VAL A 176 -5.71 5.55 -1.34
N ARG A 177 -6.96 5.07 -1.39
CA ARG A 177 -7.32 3.79 -0.79
C ARG A 177 -7.11 2.69 -1.82
N TRP A 178 -6.45 1.62 -1.44
CA TRP A 178 -6.27 0.44 -2.27
C TRP A 178 -7.14 -0.69 -1.75
N GLU A 179 -7.99 -1.22 -2.61
CA GLU A 179 -8.67 -2.49 -2.34
C GLU A 179 -7.96 -3.59 -3.12
N ILE A 180 -7.32 -4.50 -2.39
CA ILE A 180 -6.51 -5.57 -2.97
C ILE A 180 -7.28 -6.88 -2.84
N THR A 181 -7.69 -7.43 -3.97
CA THR A 181 -8.31 -8.76 -4.05
C THR A 181 -7.27 -9.80 -4.45
N LEU A 182 -7.04 -10.78 -3.60
CA LEU A 182 -6.27 -11.97 -3.91
C LEU A 182 -7.18 -13.00 -4.60
N LEU A 183 -6.68 -13.66 -5.63
CA LEU A 183 -7.38 -14.71 -6.36
C LEU A 183 -6.47 -15.93 -6.56
N LYS A 184 -6.95 -17.11 -6.14
CA LYS A 184 -6.41 -18.41 -6.53
C LYS A 184 -7.45 -19.15 -7.37
N PRO A 185 -7.29 -19.24 -8.71
CA PRO A 185 -8.21 -20.00 -9.54
C PRO A 185 -8.31 -21.47 -9.08
N ARG A 186 -9.53 -21.99 -8.93
CA ARG A 186 -9.80 -23.40 -8.58
C ARG A 186 -10.13 -24.20 -9.83
N VAL A 187 -9.31 -24.03 -10.86
CA VAL A 187 -9.44 -24.68 -12.17
C VAL A 187 -8.08 -25.22 -12.61
N LEU A 188 -8.06 -26.01 -13.69
CA LEU A 188 -6.81 -26.47 -14.27
C LEU A 188 -6.00 -25.29 -14.83
N MET A 189 -4.67 -25.41 -14.79
CA MET A 189 -3.75 -24.35 -15.17
C MET A 189 -4.03 -23.78 -16.58
N ASN A 190 -4.36 -24.63 -17.56
CA ASN A 190 -4.63 -24.23 -18.95
C ASN A 190 -5.95 -23.47 -19.15
N ILE A 191 -6.84 -23.44 -18.15
CA ILE A 191 -8.13 -22.74 -18.19
C ILE A 191 -8.26 -21.67 -17.10
N SER A 192 -7.15 -21.29 -16.44
CA SER A 192 -7.12 -20.24 -15.42
C SER A 192 -7.67 -18.89 -15.90
N GLY A 193 -7.59 -18.59 -17.20
CA GLY A 193 -8.12 -17.36 -17.78
C GLY A 193 -9.64 -17.19 -17.59
N VAL A 194 -10.40 -18.29 -17.54
CA VAL A 194 -11.85 -18.26 -17.26
C VAL A 194 -12.14 -17.65 -15.90
N SER A 195 -11.33 -17.99 -14.89
CA SER A 195 -11.50 -17.49 -13.52
C SER A 195 -11.11 -16.02 -13.41
N VAL A 196 -9.94 -15.67 -13.96
CA VAL A 196 -9.41 -14.30 -13.92
C VAL A 196 -10.32 -13.33 -14.67
N ALA A 197 -10.74 -13.64 -15.89
CA ALA A 197 -11.59 -12.75 -16.68
C ALA A 197 -12.94 -12.48 -15.99
N LYS A 198 -13.52 -13.50 -15.33
CA LYS A 198 -14.73 -13.33 -14.55
C LYS A 198 -14.52 -12.42 -13.35
N ALA A 199 -13.44 -12.63 -12.58
CA ALA A 199 -13.16 -11.80 -11.41
C ALA A 199 -12.89 -10.34 -11.79
N VAL A 200 -12.18 -10.10 -12.90
CA VAL A 200 -11.94 -8.78 -13.48
C VAL A 200 -13.27 -8.10 -13.86
N ALA A 201 -14.16 -8.82 -14.54
CA ALA A 201 -15.46 -8.28 -14.95
C ALA A 201 -16.40 -8.03 -13.76
N GLU A 202 -16.49 -8.96 -12.80
CA GLU A 202 -17.36 -8.84 -11.63
C GLU A 202 -16.96 -7.67 -10.72
N LEU A 203 -15.66 -7.38 -10.60
CA LEU A 203 -15.13 -6.32 -9.74
C LEU A 203 -14.86 -5.00 -10.50
N GLY A 204 -15.07 -4.96 -11.81
CA GLY A 204 -14.81 -3.77 -12.64
C GLY A 204 -13.34 -3.33 -12.63
N ILE A 205 -12.41 -4.28 -12.54
CA ILE A 205 -10.98 -4.00 -12.37
C ILE A 205 -10.34 -3.69 -13.73
N PRO A 206 -9.63 -2.57 -13.91
CA PRO A 206 -8.85 -2.32 -15.12
C PRO A 206 -7.72 -3.35 -15.27
N VAL A 207 -7.42 -3.77 -16.50
CA VAL A 207 -6.44 -4.86 -16.73
C VAL A 207 -5.03 -4.51 -16.26
N GLU A 208 -4.66 -3.23 -16.31
CA GLU A 208 -3.43 -2.67 -15.76
C GLU A 208 -3.29 -2.85 -14.25
N ASN A 209 -4.42 -2.98 -13.54
CA ASN A 209 -4.48 -3.24 -12.11
C ASN A 209 -4.47 -4.73 -11.77
N VAL A 210 -4.36 -5.61 -12.77
CA VAL A 210 -4.18 -7.05 -12.57
C VAL A 210 -2.69 -7.39 -12.55
N LEU A 211 -2.25 -8.07 -11.48
CA LEU A 211 -0.93 -8.66 -11.36
C LEU A 211 -1.05 -10.19 -11.27
N VAL A 212 -0.41 -10.90 -12.19
CA VAL A 212 -0.38 -12.37 -12.20
C VAL A 212 0.97 -12.87 -11.68
N ILE A 213 0.94 -13.65 -10.61
CA ILE A 213 2.10 -14.31 -9.99
C ILE A 213 2.19 -15.74 -10.52
N HIS A 214 3.33 -16.10 -11.12
CA HIS A 214 3.48 -17.40 -11.77
C HIS A 214 4.95 -17.86 -11.79
N ASP A 215 5.16 -19.16 -12.03
CA ASP A 215 6.49 -19.73 -12.18
C ASP A 215 7.17 -19.31 -13.50
N ASP A 216 8.49 -19.17 -13.46
CA ASP A 216 9.36 -18.87 -14.60
C ASP A 216 10.58 -19.78 -14.58
N MET A 217 10.65 -20.71 -15.52
CA MET A 217 11.79 -21.62 -15.66
C MET A 217 13.04 -20.95 -16.24
N GLN A 218 12.93 -19.74 -16.80
CA GLN A 218 14.11 -19.04 -17.32
C GLN A 218 14.92 -18.35 -16.22
N ARG A 219 14.43 -18.37 -14.98
CA ARG A 219 15.01 -17.68 -13.85
C ARG A 219 15.43 -18.67 -12.78
N ASP A 220 16.59 -18.39 -12.18
CA ASP A 220 17.10 -19.18 -11.07
C ASP A 220 16.11 -19.19 -9.90
N LEU A 221 16.15 -20.28 -9.15
CA LEU A 221 15.26 -20.48 -8.02
C LEU A 221 15.25 -19.27 -7.08
N GLY A 222 14.05 -18.81 -6.79
CA GLY A 222 13.78 -17.73 -5.84
C GLY A 222 14.06 -16.31 -6.32
N LYS A 223 14.51 -16.15 -7.57
CA LYS A 223 14.63 -14.83 -8.18
C LYS A 223 13.26 -14.32 -8.64
N VAL A 224 12.83 -13.20 -8.06
CA VAL A 224 11.60 -12.50 -8.46
C VAL A 224 11.88 -11.44 -9.52
N ALA A 225 10.94 -11.22 -10.45
CA ALA A 225 10.99 -10.07 -11.35
C ALA A 225 9.61 -9.64 -11.82
N LEU A 226 9.39 -8.32 -11.79
CA LEU A 226 8.22 -7.69 -12.38
C LEU A 226 8.37 -7.59 -13.89
N LYS A 227 7.28 -7.84 -14.62
CA LYS A 227 7.20 -7.64 -16.07
C LYS A 227 5.82 -7.09 -16.44
N HIS A 228 5.80 -6.09 -17.30
CA HIS A 228 4.58 -5.59 -17.95
C HIS A 228 4.47 -6.26 -19.32
N GLY A 229 3.29 -6.78 -19.67
CA GLY A 229 3.09 -7.29 -21.03
C GLY A 229 3.81 -8.60 -21.36
N GLY A 230 3.93 -8.87 -22.67
CA GLY A 230 4.72 -9.95 -23.25
C GLY A 230 3.92 -11.22 -23.60
N SER A 231 4.58 -12.16 -24.28
CA SER A 231 3.97 -13.44 -24.65
C SER A 231 3.86 -14.40 -23.46
N ALA A 232 3.14 -15.51 -23.61
CA ALA A 232 3.01 -16.53 -22.57
C ALA A 232 4.31 -17.30 -22.29
N ASN A 233 5.29 -17.26 -23.19
CA ASN A 233 6.58 -17.95 -23.05
C ASN A 233 6.45 -19.44 -22.67
N GLY A 234 5.47 -20.14 -23.25
CA GLY A 234 5.18 -21.55 -22.98
C GLY A 234 4.34 -21.81 -21.72
N HIS A 235 4.04 -20.80 -20.90
CA HIS A 235 3.25 -20.99 -19.68
C HIS A 235 1.74 -21.05 -19.99
N ASN A 236 1.13 -22.22 -19.76
CA ASN A 236 -0.28 -22.49 -20.11
C ASN A 236 -1.28 -21.57 -19.39
N GLY A 237 -1.07 -21.26 -18.12
CA GLY A 237 -1.93 -20.32 -17.39
C GLY A 237 -1.89 -18.89 -17.91
N ILE A 238 -0.71 -18.36 -18.22
CA ILE A 238 -0.56 -17.04 -18.84
C ILE A 238 -1.17 -17.01 -20.24
N LYS A 239 -0.98 -18.06 -21.04
CA LYS A 239 -1.65 -18.20 -22.34
C LYS A 239 -3.17 -18.10 -22.17
N SER A 240 -3.72 -18.88 -21.23
CA SER A 240 -5.15 -18.89 -20.91
C SER A 240 -5.68 -17.50 -20.54
N ILE A 241 -4.95 -16.76 -19.68
CA ILE A 241 -5.34 -15.40 -19.27
C ILE A 241 -5.34 -14.44 -20.46
N ILE A 242 -4.29 -14.46 -21.29
CA ILE A 242 -4.22 -13.61 -22.50
C ILE A 242 -5.41 -13.92 -23.43
N ASP A 243 -5.71 -15.21 -23.63
CA ASP A 243 -6.80 -15.63 -24.51
C ASP A 243 -8.17 -15.16 -24.01
N HIS A 244 -8.41 -15.13 -22.69
CA HIS A 244 -9.71 -14.75 -22.11
C HIS A 244 -9.84 -13.24 -21.88
N LEU A 245 -8.76 -12.55 -21.50
CA LEU A 245 -8.76 -11.09 -21.36
C LEU A 245 -8.65 -10.37 -22.71
N ARG A 246 -8.28 -11.09 -23.79
CA ARG A 246 -8.02 -10.53 -25.13
C ARG A 246 -6.91 -9.47 -25.15
N THR A 247 -6.04 -9.50 -24.16
CA THR A 247 -4.89 -8.60 -24.04
C THR A 247 -3.80 -9.25 -23.20
N ASN A 248 -2.57 -8.80 -23.38
CA ASN A 248 -1.43 -9.19 -22.55
C ASN A 248 -0.94 -8.06 -21.64
N ALA A 249 -1.61 -6.90 -21.61
CA ALA A 249 -1.18 -5.67 -20.94
C ALA A 249 -1.15 -5.72 -19.40
N PHE A 250 -1.59 -6.82 -18.79
CA PHE A 250 -1.50 -7.03 -17.34
C PHE A 250 -0.05 -7.21 -16.86
N ARG A 251 0.15 -6.97 -15.57
CA ARG A 251 1.45 -7.07 -14.90
C ARG A 251 1.71 -8.52 -14.47
N ARG A 252 2.98 -8.90 -14.39
CA ARG A 252 3.39 -10.26 -14.01
C ARG A 252 4.51 -10.23 -13.00
N LEU A 253 4.34 -10.94 -11.90
CA LEU A 253 5.41 -11.24 -10.98
C LEU A 253 5.93 -12.65 -11.26
N ARG A 254 7.11 -12.71 -11.86
CA ARG A 254 7.73 -13.97 -12.30
C ARG A 254 8.60 -14.52 -11.19
N ILE A 255 8.31 -15.74 -10.75
CA ILE A 255 9.04 -16.42 -9.69
C ILE A 255 9.93 -17.48 -10.33
N GLY A 256 11.25 -17.33 -10.19
CA GLY A 256 12.19 -18.30 -10.71
C GLY A 256 12.06 -19.65 -10.03
N ILE A 257 11.90 -20.71 -10.84
CA ILE A 257 11.86 -22.11 -10.38
C ILE A 257 13.04 -22.93 -10.91
N GLY A 258 13.95 -22.30 -11.65
CA GLY A 258 15.07 -22.97 -12.31
C GLY A 258 14.63 -23.83 -13.50
N ARG A 259 15.55 -24.66 -13.98
CA ARG A 259 15.33 -25.63 -15.05
C ARG A 259 15.64 -27.04 -14.58
N PRO A 260 15.11 -28.07 -15.26
CA PRO A 260 15.64 -29.41 -15.14
C PRO A 260 17.16 -29.42 -15.32
N LEU A 261 17.87 -30.25 -14.55
CA LEU A 261 19.33 -30.40 -14.66
C LEU A 261 19.75 -31.05 -15.99
N GLN A 262 18.84 -31.76 -16.64
CA GLN A 262 19.03 -32.33 -17.97
C GLN A 262 18.81 -31.23 -19.01
N ASP A 263 19.70 -31.12 -20.01
CA ASP A 263 19.58 -30.14 -21.10
C ASP A 263 18.51 -30.53 -22.14
N ASP A 264 17.74 -31.59 -21.89
CA ASP A 264 16.55 -31.90 -22.67
C ASP A 264 15.45 -30.85 -22.40
N ARG A 265 14.90 -30.29 -23.47
CA ARG A 265 13.83 -29.29 -23.43
C ARG A 265 12.52 -29.85 -23.99
N SER A 266 12.38 -31.17 -24.02
CA SER A 266 11.15 -31.85 -24.38
C SER A 266 9.97 -31.34 -23.55
N ARG A 267 8.80 -31.33 -24.18
CA ARG A 267 7.57 -30.85 -23.54
C ARG A 267 7.21 -31.69 -22.31
N ASP A 268 7.50 -32.99 -22.38
CA ASP A 268 7.19 -33.94 -21.30
C ASP A 268 8.08 -33.68 -20.09
N LEU A 269 9.39 -33.51 -20.28
CA LEU A 269 10.30 -33.16 -19.18
C LEU A 269 9.93 -31.82 -18.52
N VAL A 270 9.54 -30.83 -19.32
CA VAL A 270 9.07 -29.53 -18.80
C VAL A 270 7.81 -29.72 -17.96
N SER A 271 6.83 -30.49 -18.47
CA SER A 271 5.59 -30.78 -17.76
C SER A 271 5.84 -31.51 -16.44
N ASP A 272 6.70 -32.52 -16.45
CA ASP A 272 7.06 -33.30 -15.26
C ASP A 272 7.81 -32.44 -14.24
N PHE A 273 8.70 -31.57 -14.69
CA PHE A 273 9.44 -30.67 -13.82
C PHE A 273 8.51 -29.69 -13.09
N VAL A 274 7.61 -29.03 -13.83
CA VAL A 274 6.69 -28.04 -13.24
C VAL A 274 5.63 -28.68 -12.34
N LEU A 275 5.23 -29.92 -12.63
CA LEU A 275 4.37 -30.73 -11.77
C LEU A 275 5.14 -31.44 -10.64
N GLY A 276 6.47 -31.40 -10.67
CA GLY A 276 7.32 -31.89 -9.58
C GLY A 276 7.23 -30.99 -8.35
N LYS A 277 7.40 -31.59 -7.17
CA LYS A 277 7.48 -30.84 -5.91
C LYS A 277 8.85 -30.21 -5.71
N PHE A 278 8.89 -29.11 -4.96
CA PHE A 278 10.14 -28.56 -4.43
C PHE A 278 10.72 -29.51 -3.37
N THR A 279 12.03 -29.74 -3.45
CA THR A 279 12.83 -30.38 -2.39
C THR A 279 12.85 -29.50 -1.14
N PRO A 280 13.24 -30.04 0.03
CA PRO A 280 13.34 -29.25 1.27
C PRO A 280 14.24 -28.02 1.15
N ALA A 281 15.42 -28.16 0.52
CA ALA A 281 16.35 -27.05 0.33
C ALA A 281 15.80 -25.97 -0.63
N GLU A 282 15.10 -26.39 -1.69
CA GLU A 282 14.43 -25.43 -2.59
C GLU A 282 13.30 -24.69 -1.86
N ARG A 283 12.54 -25.38 -1.00
CA ARG A 283 11.48 -24.76 -0.20
C ARG A 283 12.04 -23.74 0.78
N GLU A 284 13.14 -24.07 1.46
CA GLU A 284 13.83 -23.14 2.35
C GLU A 284 14.28 -21.88 1.58
N THR A 285 14.76 -22.05 0.35
CA THR A 285 15.09 -20.91 -0.53
C THR A 285 13.86 -20.06 -0.86
N LEU A 286 12.72 -20.68 -1.16
CA LEU A 286 11.47 -19.95 -1.39
C LEU A 286 11.03 -19.18 -0.14
N GLU A 287 11.08 -19.81 1.03
CA GLU A 287 10.64 -19.22 2.29
C GLU A 287 11.53 -18.05 2.72
N ASN A 288 12.85 -18.24 2.68
CA ASN A 288 13.82 -17.26 3.18
C ASN A 288 14.13 -16.15 2.18
N VAL A 289 14.02 -16.41 0.87
CA VAL A 289 14.35 -15.44 -0.18
C VAL A 289 13.10 -14.92 -0.86
N THR A 290 12.30 -15.80 -1.45
CA THR A 290 11.19 -15.38 -2.34
C THR A 290 10.08 -14.72 -1.55
N TYR A 291 9.58 -15.38 -0.51
CA TYR A 291 8.46 -14.87 0.28
C TYR A 291 8.89 -13.64 1.06
N GLN A 292 10.08 -13.65 1.67
CA GLN A 292 10.60 -12.45 2.34
C GLN A 292 10.72 -11.26 1.38
N THR A 293 11.23 -11.45 0.16
CA THR A 293 11.30 -10.37 -0.83
C THR A 293 9.91 -9.84 -1.17
N CYS A 294 8.94 -10.72 -1.41
CA CYS A 294 7.56 -10.31 -1.67
C CYS A 294 6.93 -9.55 -0.50
N LEU A 295 7.16 -10.01 0.74
CA LEU A 295 6.62 -9.38 1.95
C LEU A 295 7.29 -8.04 2.26
N GLN A 296 8.61 -7.93 2.11
CA GLN A 296 9.35 -6.69 2.35
C GLN A 296 9.00 -5.59 1.35
N GLN A 297 8.65 -5.96 0.11
CA GLN A 297 8.23 -5.01 -0.92
C GLN A 297 6.71 -4.80 -0.97
N TRP A 298 5.96 -5.35 0.00
CA TRP A 298 4.53 -5.14 0.11
C TRP A 298 4.20 -3.72 0.60
N PRO A 299 3.15 -3.05 0.06
CA PRO A 299 2.36 -3.42 -1.11
C PRO A 299 2.97 -2.91 -2.43
N GLY A 300 4.06 -2.15 -2.38
CA GLY A 300 4.62 -1.41 -3.52
C GLY A 300 4.94 -2.25 -4.77
N LEU A 301 5.43 -3.48 -4.61
CA LEU A 301 5.68 -4.40 -5.73
C LEU A 301 4.40 -4.80 -6.49
N PHE A 302 3.26 -4.73 -5.81
CA PHE A 302 1.97 -5.25 -6.29
C PHE A 302 1.03 -4.15 -6.79
N LEU A 303 1.16 -2.94 -6.26
CA LEU A 303 0.36 -1.80 -6.67
C LEU A 303 0.86 -1.21 -8.00
N PRO A 304 -0.03 -0.72 -8.88
CA PRO A 304 0.35 0.06 -10.05
C PRO A 304 1.14 1.30 -9.62
N SER A 305 2.24 1.60 -10.30
CA SER A 305 2.96 2.88 -10.14
C SER A 305 2.32 3.97 -11.00
N ASP A 306 2.25 5.20 -10.51
CA ASP A 306 1.67 6.35 -11.24
C ASP A 306 2.33 6.63 -12.59
N ASP A 307 3.60 6.20 -12.80
CA ASP A 307 4.32 6.32 -14.08
C ASP A 307 3.63 5.59 -15.25
N ASN A 308 2.68 4.68 -14.99
CA ASN A 308 1.98 3.88 -16.01
C ASN A 308 0.68 4.54 -16.52
N ARG A 309 0.35 5.76 -16.09
CA ARG A 309 -0.81 6.57 -16.54
C ARG A 309 -0.49 7.55 -17.68
N THR A 310 0.63 7.37 -18.39
CA THR A 310 1.04 8.25 -19.51
C THR A 310 0.67 7.70 -20.87
#